data_AF-A0A8T1UD33-F1
#
_entry.id   AF-A0A8T1UD33-F1
#
_cell.length_a   1.000
_cell.length_b   1.000
_cell.length_c   1.000
_cell.angle_alpha   90.00
_cell.angle_beta   90.00
_cell.angle_gamma   90.00
#
_symmetry.space_group_name_H-M   'P 1'
#
loop_
_entity.id
_entity.type
_entity.pdbx_description
1 polymer ?
#
loop_
_entity_poly.entity_id
_entity_poly.type
_entity_poly.pdbx_seq_one_letter_code
_entity_poly.pdbx_strand_id
1 'polypeptide(L)'
;MYVGSTHAMFRVKQVLRRYEEKDRVVVVFISIKTPLEVVDEPFAGLTHRHQCYAVAKRSSVHPSQAVGPRCLLQMCSLVSLEHGQEQPEKDSPVMGAMTKFMMGAAANSITASQELIENALMDQVVKHPVG
;
A
#
# COMPACT_ATOMS: atom_id res chain seq x y z
N MET A 1 5.21 14.58 8.66
CA MET A 1 6.20 13.87 7.83
C MET A 1 7.25 14.88 7.40
N TYR A 2 8.53 14.52 7.49
CA TYR A 2 9.65 15.38 7.12
C TYR A 2 10.37 14.81 5.89
N VAL A 3 10.79 15.68 4.98
CA VAL A 3 11.65 15.37 3.83
C VAL A 3 12.68 16.50 3.74
N GLY A 4 13.91 16.23 4.18
CA GLY A 4 14.91 17.28 4.38
C GLY A 4 14.44 18.29 5.44
N SER A 5 14.46 19.58 5.11
CA SER A 5 13.94 20.67 5.95
C SER A 5 12.44 20.96 5.74
N THR A 6 11.77 20.25 4.81
CA THR A 6 10.36 20.45 4.50
C THR A 6 9.50 19.49 5.33
N HIS A 7 8.38 19.97 5.86
CA HIS A 7 7.40 19.14 6.57
C HIS A 7 5.98 19.29 6.03
N ALA A 8 5.19 18.24 6.24
CA ALA A 8 3.77 18.23 5.99
C ALA A 8 3.03 17.40 7.04
N MET A 9 1.87 17.90 7.49
CA MET A 9 0.96 17.22 8.39
C MET A 9 -0.14 16.53 7.60
N PHE A 10 -0.48 15.31 8.00
CA PHE A 10 -1.50 14.50 7.33
C PHE A 10 -2.47 13.93 8.34
N ARG A 11 -3.75 13.95 7.99
CA ARG A 11 -4.74 13.06 8.58
C ARG A 11 -4.69 11.74 7.82
N VAL A 12 -4.48 10.65 8.53
CA VAL A 12 -4.42 9.30 7.96
C VAL A 12 -5.52 8.44 8.56
N LYS A 13 -6.26 7.74 7.71
CA LYS A 13 -7.20 6.68 8.09
C LYS A 13 -6.79 5.40 7.40
N GLN A 14 -6.55 4.35 8.19
CA GLN A 14 -6.19 3.03 7.68
C GLN A 14 -7.20 2.00 8.13
N VAL A 15 -7.52 1.07 7.24
CA VAL A 15 -8.39 -0.07 7.50
C VAL A 15 -7.73 -1.31 6.92
N LEU A 16 -7.65 -2.37 7.71
CA LEU A 16 -7.20 -3.68 7.28
C LEU A 16 -8.31 -4.68 7.58
N ARG A 17 -8.64 -5.54 6.62
CA ARG A 17 -9.63 -6.59 6.81
C ARG A 17 -9.19 -7.88 6.14
N ARG A 18 -9.37 -8.99 6.85
CA ARG A 18 -9.09 -10.34 6.37
C ARG A 18 -10.41 -11.08 6.13
N TYR A 19 -10.47 -11.80 5.03
CA TYR A 19 -11.58 -12.65 4.62
C TYR A 19 -11.03 -14.04 4.34
N GLU A 20 -11.66 -15.05 4.95
CA GLU A 20 -11.34 -16.45 4.69
C GLU A 20 -12.40 -17.00 3.74
N GLU A 21 -11.96 -17.51 2.60
CA GLU A 21 -12.80 -18.22 1.63
C GLU A 21 -12.33 -19.67 1.55
N LYS A 22 -13.15 -20.53 0.93
CA LYS A 22 -12.92 -21.98 0.87
C LYS A 22 -11.48 -22.37 0.47
N ASP A 23 -10.94 -21.70 -0.54
CA ASP A 23 -9.66 -22.06 -1.17
C ASP A 23 -8.60 -20.94 -1.12
N ARG A 24 -8.91 -19.81 -0.47
CA ARG A 24 -8.04 -18.62 -0.42
C ARG A 24 -8.31 -17.73 0.78
N VAL A 25 -7.31 -16.96 1.15
CA VAL A 25 -7.41 -15.85 2.11
C VAL A 25 -7.23 -14.54 1.35
N VAL A 26 -8.16 -13.61 1.56
CA VAL A 26 -8.11 -12.27 0.98
C VAL A 26 -7.88 -11.26 2.08
N VAL A 27 -6.87 -10.41 1.93
CA VAL A 27 -6.61 -9.28 2.81
C VAL A 27 -6.80 -8.00 2.01
N VAL A 28 -7.69 -7.15 2.50
CA VAL A 28 -7.96 -5.83 1.93
C VAL A 28 -7.40 -4.78 2.88
N PHE A 29 -6.51 -3.95 2.36
CA PHE A 29 -5.96 -2.78 3.04
C PHE A 29 -6.44 -1.52 2.34
N ILE A 30 -6.90 -0.53 3.10
CA ILE A 30 -7.27 0.79 2.60
C ILE A 30 -6.56 1.84 3.44
N SER A 31 -5.88 2.77 2.81
CA SER A 31 -5.26 3.93 3.42
C SER A 31 -5.75 5.19 2.73
N ILE A 32 -6.31 6.12 3.51
CA ILE A 32 -6.74 7.44 3.07
C ILE A 32 -5.85 8.46 3.77
N LYS A 33 -5.20 9.33 3.00
CA LYS A 33 -4.30 10.37 3.48
C LYS A 33 -4.79 11.71 2.96
N THR A 34 -5.09 12.62 3.87
CA THR A 34 -5.48 14.00 3.55
C THR A 34 -4.41 14.91 4.16
N PRO A 35 -3.65 15.67 3.37
CA PRO A 35 -2.76 16.69 3.91
C PRO A 35 -3.60 17.72 4.67
N LEU A 36 -3.07 18.24 5.76
CA LEU A 36 -3.67 19.30 6.56
C LEU A 36 -2.86 20.58 6.44
N GLU A 37 -1.53 20.45 6.50
CA GLU A 37 -0.58 21.57 6.44
C GLU A 37 0.67 21.15 5.67
N VAL A 38 1.30 22.11 4.98
CA VAL A 38 2.55 21.95 4.25
C VAL A 38 3.39 23.20 4.49
N VAL A 39 4.58 23.04 5.08
CA VAL A 39 5.45 24.17 5.48
C VAL A 39 4.68 25.20 6.32
N ASP A 40 4.00 24.72 7.37
CA ASP A 40 3.19 25.52 8.31
C ASP A 40 1.98 26.25 7.71
N GLU A 41 1.69 26.06 6.42
CA GLU A 41 0.53 26.64 5.75
C GLU A 41 -0.59 25.59 5.56
N PRO A 42 -1.87 25.96 5.79
CA PRO A 42 -3.00 25.07 5.52
C PRO A 42 -3.01 24.58 4.08
N PHE A 43 -3.22 23.27 3.91
CA PHE A 43 -3.28 22.64 2.61
C PHE A 43 -4.55 21.81 2.46
N ALA A 44 -5.41 22.20 1.52
CA ALA A 44 -6.66 21.53 1.21
C ALA A 44 -6.70 21.11 -0.28
N GLY A 45 -7.77 20.42 -0.65
CA GLY A 45 -8.05 20.11 -2.06
C GLY A 45 -7.40 18.83 -2.58
N LEU A 46 -6.71 18.04 -1.74
CA LEU A 46 -6.13 16.76 -2.16
C LEU A 46 -6.40 15.66 -1.12
N THR A 47 -6.86 14.51 -1.59
CA THR A 47 -6.99 13.30 -0.78
C THR A 47 -6.42 12.13 -1.56
N HIS A 48 -5.41 11.49 -1.00
CA HIS A 48 -4.82 10.29 -1.54
C HIS A 48 -5.50 9.06 -0.95
N ARG A 49 -5.92 8.13 -1.80
CA ARG A 49 -6.49 6.85 -1.39
C ARG A 49 -5.71 5.71 -2.06
N HIS A 50 -5.14 4.85 -1.23
CA HIS A 50 -4.50 3.60 -1.63
C HIS A 50 -5.34 2.43 -1.12
N GLN A 51 -5.69 1.52 -2.02
CA GLN A 51 -6.31 0.24 -1.71
C GLN A 51 -5.38 -0.87 -2.16
N CYS A 52 -5.17 -1.88 -1.34
CA CYS A 52 -4.40 -3.06 -1.68
C CYS A 52 -5.21 -4.31 -1.39
N TYR A 53 -5.22 -5.23 -2.36
CA TYR A 53 -5.83 -6.54 -2.27
C TYR A 53 -4.70 -7.56 -2.34
N ALA A 54 -4.48 -8.29 -1.25
CA ALA A 54 -3.55 -9.40 -1.20
C ALA A 54 -4.36 -10.71 -1.13
N VAL A 55 -4.10 -11.63 -2.04
CA VAL A 55 -4.77 -12.93 -2.12
C VAL A 55 -3.73 -14.01 -1.97
N ALA A 56 -3.85 -14.80 -0.91
CA ALA A 56 -3.06 -16.00 -0.68
C ALA A 56 -3.94 -17.22 -1.01
N LYS A 57 -3.49 -18.08 -1.93
CA LYS A 57 -4.22 -19.28 -2.33
C LYS A 57 -3.27 -20.45 -2.54
N ARG A 58 -3.79 -21.68 -2.52
CA ARG A 58 -2.97 -22.85 -2.87
C ARG A 58 -2.50 -22.77 -4.32
N SER A 59 -1.25 -23.17 -4.56
CA SER A 59 -0.73 -23.30 -5.92
C SER A 59 -1.45 -24.42 -6.66
N SER A 60 -1.78 -24.18 -7.94
CA SER A 60 -2.35 -25.19 -8.84
C SER A 60 -1.29 -26.04 -9.55
N VAL A 61 0.00 -25.85 -9.22
CA VAL A 61 1.10 -26.65 -9.78
C VAL A 61 0.94 -28.10 -9.33
N HIS A 62 1.12 -29.04 -10.25
CA HIS A 62 0.93 -30.46 -9.96
C HIS A 62 1.92 -30.93 -8.87
N PRO A 63 1.48 -31.72 -7.87
CA PRO A 63 2.35 -32.16 -6.78
C PRO A 63 3.60 -32.92 -7.23
N SER A 64 3.55 -33.60 -8.38
CA SER A 64 4.73 -34.29 -8.94
C SER A 64 5.83 -33.35 -9.48
N GLN A 65 5.55 -32.05 -9.57
CA GLN A 65 6.47 -31.03 -10.07
C GLN A 65 6.98 -30.10 -8.96
N ALA A 66 6.63 -30.37 -7.70
CA ALA A 66 6.94 -29.50 -6.57
C ALA A 66 7.13 -30.27 -5.27
N VAL A 67 8.20 -29.97 -4.54
CA VAL A 67 8.39 -30.43 -3.16
C VAL A 67 7.73 -29.42 -2.20
N GLY A 68 6.79 -29.90 -1.37
CA GLY A 68 6.16 -29.14 -0.29
C GLY A 68 4.90 -28.31 -0.65
N PRO A 69 4.12 -27.87 0.36
CA PRO A 69 2.94 -27.05 0.16
C PRO A 69 3.33 -25.66 -0.38
N ARG A 70 2.73 -25.25 -1.50
CA ARG A 70 2.97 -23.96 -2.13
C ARG A 70 1.77 -23.02 -1.98
N CYS A 71 2.06 -21.81 -1.50
CA CYS A 71 1.13 -20.69 -1.52
C CYS A 71 1.49 -19.76 -2.68
N LEU A 72 0.50 -19.37 -3.49
CA LEU A 72 0.62 -18.27 -4.44
C LEU A 72 0.06 -17.00 -3.79
N LEU A 73 0.91 -16.01 -3.60
CA LEU A 73 0.52 -14.66 -3.20
C LEU A 73 0.33 -13.80 -4.45
N GLN A 74 -0.82 -13.17 -4.58
CA GLN A 74 -1.10 -12.18 -5.62
C GLN A 74 -1.49 -10.87 -4.96
N MET A 75 -0.87 -9.78 -5.37
CA MET A 75 -1.15 -8.45 -4.84
C MET A 75 -1.58 -7.51 -5.96
N CYS A 76 -2.62 -6.73 -5.71
CA CYS A 76 -3.09 -5.67 -6.59
C CYS A 76 -3.28 -4.40 -5.76
N SER A 77 -2.70 -3.29 -6.22
CA SER A 77 -2.87 -1.98 -5.59
C SER A 77 -3.55 -1.01 -6.52
N LEU A 78 -4.56 -0.31 -6.00
CA LEU A 78 -5.23 0.81 -6.65
C LEU A 78 -4.85 2.08 -5.89
N VAL A 79 -4.31 3.06 -6.61
CA VAL A 79 -3.92 4.35 -6.06
C VAL A 79 -4.71 5.43 -6.78
N SER A 80 -5.33 6.32 -6.01
CA SER A 80 -6.16 7.40 -6.53
C SER A 80 -5.87 8.69 -5.78
N LEU A 81 -5.96 9.80 -6.49
CA LEU A 81 -5.89 11.15 -5.96
C LEU A 81 -7.22 11.83 -6.26
N GLU A 82 -7.97 12.05 -5.20
CA GLU A 82 -9.25 12.76 -5.23
C GLU A 82 -8.99 14.24 -4.98
N HIS A 83 -9.51 15.11 -5.83
CA HIS A 83 -9.46 16.56 -5.61
C HIS A 83 -10.68 16.97 -4.78
N GLY A 84 -10.45 17.76 -3.73
CA GLY A 84 -11.52 18.31 -2.89
C GLY A 84 -12.33 19.39 -3.63
N GLN A 85 -13.48 19.78 -3.06
CA GLN A 85 -14.31 20.86 -3.62
C GLN A 85 -13.62 22.23 -3.55
N GLU A 86 -12.76 22.44 -2.55
CA GLU A 86 -11.85 23.58 -2.48
C GLU A 86 -10.60 23.26 -3.28
N GLN A 87 -10.58 23.71 -4.53
CA GLN A 87 -9.37 23.65 -5.35
C GLN A 87 -8.46 24.83 -4.98
N PRO A 88 -7.23 24.60 -4.48
CA PRO A 88 -6.22 25.64 -4.62
C PRO A 88 -6.04 25.97 -6.10
N GLU A 89 -5.50 27.16 -6.42
CA GLU A 89 -5.22 27.53 -7.81
C GLU A 89 -4.58 26.35 -8.55
N LYS A 90 -5.23 25.98 -9.66
CA LYS A 90 -5.03 24.73 -10.40
C LYS A 90 -3.57 24.50 -10.83
N ASP A 91 -2.74 25.55 -10.79
CA ASP A 91 -1.33 25.59 -11.17
C ASP A 91 -0.36 25.91 -10.01
N SER A 92 -0.73 25.61 -8.76
CA SER A 92 0.20 25.76 -7.62
C SER A 92 1.40 24.78 -7.75
N PRO A 93 2.66 25.27 -7.74
CA PRO A 93 3.85 24.41 -7.72
C PRO A 93 3.85 23.43 -6.53
N VAL A 94 3.25 23.83 -5.40
CA VAL A 94 3.13 23.01 -4.20
C VAL A 94 2.18 21.84 -4.43
N MET A 95 1.08 22.04 -5.17
CA MET A 95 0.14 20.96 -5.53
C MET A 95 0.83 19.90 -6.40
N GLY A 96 1.59 20.33 -7.40
CA GLY A 96 2.37 19.43 -8.26
C GLY A 96 3.42 18.64 -7.47
N ALA A 97 4.17 19.31 -6.60
CA ALA A 97 5.17 18.68 -5.73
C ALA A 97 4.53 17.66 -4.78
N MET A 98 3.41 18.02 -4.13
CA MET A 98 2.69 17.17 -3.20
C MET A 98 2.09 15.94 -3.90
N THR A 99 1.53 16.11 -5.10
CA THR A 99 1.03 15.02 -5.94
C THR A 99 2.14 14.02 -6.25
N LYS A 100 3.28 14.51 -6.76
CA LYS A 100 4.43 13.65 -7.09
C LYS A 100 4.96 12.92 -5.85
N PHE A 101 5.05 13.64 -4.73
CA PHE A 101 5.47 13.09 -3.46
C PHE A 101 4.56 11.95 -2.99
N MET A 102 3.23 12.15 -2.98
CA MET A 102 2.29 11.11 -2.52
C MET A 102 2.28 9.89 -3.44
N MET A 103 2.37 10.09 -4.76
CA MET A 103 2.47 8.98 -5.72
C MET A 103 3.76 8.17 -5.51
N GLY A 104 4.90 8.85 -5.32
CA GLY A 104 6.18 8.18 -5.03
C GLY A 104 6.14 7.43 -3.69
N ALA A 105 5.58 8.04 -2.65
CA ALA A 105 5.41 7.40 -1.35
C ALA A 105 4.50 6.17 -1.42
N ALA A 106 3.44 6.20 -2.25
CA ALA A 106 2.57 5.05 -2.49
C ALA A 106 3.32 3.91 -3.19
N ALA A 107 4.05 4.20 -4.28
CA ALA A 107 4.86 3.21 -4.99
C ALA A 107 5.87 2.52 -4.04
N ASN A 108 6.61 3.32 -3.26
CA ASN A 108 7.56 2.79 -2.27
C ASN A 108 6.87 1.93 -1.21
N SER A 109 5.70 2.34 -0.72
CA SER A 109 4.94 1.58 0.27
C SER A 109 4.46 0.23 -0.29
N ILE A 110 4.06 0.20 -1.56
CA ILE A 110 3.62 -1.02 -2.25
C ILE A 110 4.79 -2.00 -2.36
N THR A 111 5.92 -1.55 -2.88
CA THR A 111 7.12 -2.39 -3.03
C THR A 111 7.61 -2.91 -1.68
N ALA A 112 7.73 -2.03 -0.68
CA ALA A 112 8.14 -2.42 0.66
C ALA A 112 7.16 -3.44 1.28
N SER A 113 5.86 -3.31 1.05
CA SER A 113 4.88 -4.29 1.53
C SER A 113 5.07 -5.66 0.87
N GLN A 114 5.36 -5.69 -0.44
CA GLN A 114 5.64 -6.95 -1.14
C GLN A 114 6.89 -7.63 -0.58
N GLU A 115 8.00 -6.89 -0.47
CA GLU A 115 9.27 -7.41 0.06
C GLU A 115 9.12 -7.91 1.51
N LEU A 116 8.42 -7.17 2.38
CA LEU A 116 8.20 -7.58 3.76
C LEU A 116 7.38 -8.87 3.86
N ILE A 117 6.36 -9.04 3.02
CA ILE A 117 5.55 -10.26 3.01
C ILE A 117 6.38 -11.44 2.49
N GLU A 118 7.11 -11.27 1.39
CA GLU A 118 7.97 -12.31 0.83
C GLU A 118 9.04 -12.76 1.81
N ASN A 119 9.75 -11.81 2.43
CA ASN A 119 10.78 -12.11 3.44
C ASN A 119 10.19 -12.82 4.65
N ALA A 120 9.03 -12.38 5.16
CA ALA A 120 8.36 -13.05 6.27
C ALA A 120 7.96 -14.49 5.93
N LEU A 121 7.48 -14.74 4.71
CA LEU A 121 7.13 -16.09 4.25
C LEU A 121 8.37 -16.98 4.10
N MET A 122 9.47 -16.45 3.54
CA MET A 122 10.73 -17.17 3.39
C MET A 122 11.35 -17.53 4.74
N ASP A 123 11.33 -16.60 5.70
CA ASP A 123 11.82 -16.83 7.07
C ASP A 123 11.07 -17.97 7.76
N GLN A 124 9.76 -18.12 7.51
CA GLN A 124 9.00 -19.23 8.09
C GLN A 124 9.43 -20.58 7.51
N VAL A 125 9.75 -20.64 6.23
CA VAL A 125 10.25 -21.87 5.58
C VAL A 125 11.63 -22.25 6.13
N VAL A 126 12.52 -21.28 6.34
CA VAL A 126 13.85 -21.53 6.93
C VAL A 126 13.73 -22.04 8.37
N LYS A 127 12.80 -21.47 9.15
CA LYS A 127 12.60 -21.86 10.56
C LYS A 127 11.84 -23.18 10.73
N HIS A 128 11.02 -23.56 9.75
CA HIS A 128 10.27 -24.83 9.73
C HIS A 128 10.48 -25.52 8.38
N PRO A 129 11.67 -26.13 8.16
CA PRO A 129 11.94 -26.84 6.92
C PRO A 129 10.90 -27.95 6.73
N VAL A 130 10.20 -27.91 5.60
CA VAL A 130 9.29 -29.00 5.21
C VAL A 130 10.18 -30.19 4.81
N GLY A 131 10.24 -31.20 5.68
CA GLY A 131 10.89 -32.49 5.41
C GLY A 131 10.12 -33.35 4.40
#